data_AF-H2XJI6-F1
#
_entry.id   AF-H2XJI6-F1
#
_cell.length_a   1.000
_cell.length_b   1.000
_cell.length_c   1.000
_cell.angle_alpha   90.00
_cell.angle_beta   90.00
_cell.angle_gamma   90.00
#
_symmetry.space_group_name_H-M   'P 1'
#
loop_
_entity.id
_entity.type
_entity.pdbx_description
1 polymer ?
#
loop_
_entity_poly.entity_id
_entity_poly.type
_entity_poly.pdbx_seq_one_letter_code
_entity_poly.pdbx_strand_id
1 'polypeptide(L)' 'IYSYDAQDTDEISFTEGDIIEILKEDASGWWSGRIGNREGLFPGNYVEKI' A
#
# COMPACT_ATOMS: atom_id res chain seq x y z
N ILE A 1 6.77 -7.17 2.87
CA ILE A 1 7.91 -7.32 3.81
C ILE A 1 7.53 -6.88 5.23
N TYR A 2 6.60 -5.94 5.42
CA TYR A 2 6.06 -5.58 6.74
C TYR A 2 4.55 -5.36 6.69
N SER A 3 3.85 -5.47 7.83
CA SER A 3 2.47 -5.01 7.97
C SER A 3 2.42 -3.50 8.18
N TYR A 4 1.28 -2.89 7.85
CA TYR A 4 1.04 -1.46 7.99
C TYR A 4 -0.42 -1.19 8.36
N ASP A 5 -0.63 -0.35 9.36
CA ASP A 5 -1.94 0.14 9.76
C ASP A 5 -2.11 1.59 9.25
N ALA A 6 -3.16 1.82 8.47
CA ALA A 6 -3.54 3.15 8.01
C ALA A 6 -3.69 4.13 9.19
N GLN A 7 -3.08 5.30 9.04
CA GLN A 7 -3.07 6.42 9.98
C GLN A 7 -4.02 7.54 9.54
N ASP A 8 -4.34 7.63 8.25
CA ASP A 8 -5.34 8.56 7.70
C ASP A 8 -6.39 7.81 6.84
N THR A 9 -7.47 8.52 6.53
CA THR A 9 -8.66 8.04 5.82
C THR A 9 -8.43 7.73 4.34
N ASP A 10 -7.36 8.27 3.74
CA ASP A 10 -6.96 8.00 2.36
C ASP A 10 -5.90 6.88 2.25
N GLU A 11 -5.48 6.29 3.37
CA GLU A 11 -4.51 5.20 3.42
C GLU A 11 -5.18 3.82 3.53
N ILE A 12 -4.44 2.76 3.18
CA ILE A 12 -4.91 1.37 3.31
C ILE A 12 -4.02 0.55 4.24
N SER A 13 -4.65 -0.17 5.18
CA SER A 13 -3.96 -1.18 6.00
C SER A 13 -3.75 -2.49 5.23
N PHE A 14 -2.63 -3.12 5.47
CA PHE A 14 -2.27 -4.44 4.92
C PHE A 14 -1.37 -5.21 5.87
N THR A 15 -1.34 -6.52 5.70
CA THR A 15 -0.51 -7.43 6.49
C THR A 15 0.56 -8.09 5.62
N GLU A 16 1.62 -8.61 6.26
CA GLU A 16 2.61 -9.42 5.55
C GLU A 16 1.94 -10.58 4.81
N GLY A 17 2.19 -10.67 3.50
CA GLY A 17 1.60 -11.68 2.61
C GLY A 17 0.44 -11.16 1.76
N ASP A 18 -0.13 -9.99 2.06
CA ASP A 18 -1.11 -9.36 1.17
C ASP A 18 -0.47 -8.96 -0.16
N ILE A 19 -1.21 -9.17 -1.25
CA ILE A 19 -0.83 -8.71 -2.60
C ILE A 19 -1.57 -7.41 -2.89
N ILE A 20 -0.79 -6.37 -3.16
CA ILE A 20 -1.29 -5.03 -3.49
C ILE A 20 -1.07 -4.79 -4.98
N GLU A 21 -2.14 -4.46 -5.70
CA GLU A 21 -2.03 -3.96 -7.06
C GLU A 21 -1.57 -2.49 -7.00
N ILE A 22 -0.38 -2.19 -7.55
CA ILE A 22 0.13 -0.83 -7.61
C ILE A 22 -0.60 -0.08 -8.72
N LEU A 23 -1.35 0.97 -8.35
CA LEU A 23 -2.05 1.85 -9.29
C LEU A 23 -1.18 3.05 -9.69
N LYS A 24 -0.42 3.61 -8.74
CA LYS A 24 0.49 4.73 -9.00
C LYS A 24 1.66 4.74 -8.03
N GLU A 25 2.87 4.88 -8.57
CA GLU A 25 4.08 5.22 -7.80
C GLU A 25 4.27 6.73 -7.76
N ASP A 26 4.74 7.23 -6.62
CA ASP A 26 5.00 8.65 -6.39
C ASP A 26 6.40 8.84 -5.78
N ALA A 27 7.04 9.97 -6.11
CA ALA A 27 8.39 10.30 -5.65
C ALA A 27 8.46 10.59 -4.14
N SER A 28 7.34 10.88 -3.49
CA SER A 28 7.24 11.02 -2.03
C SER A 28 7.46 9.71 -1.27
N GLY A 29 7.39 8.55 -1.95
CA GLY A 29 7.45 7.23 -1.33
C GLY A 29 6.09 6.68 -0.91
N TRP A 30 5.00 7.46 -1.10
CA TRP A 30 3.63 7.02 -0.88
C TRP A 30 2.96 6.63 -2.18
N TRP A 31 2.63 5.35 -2.31
CA TRP A 31 2.05 4.80 -3.54
C TRP A 31 0.55 4.61 -3.35
N SER A 32 -0.19 4.67 -4.45
CA SER A 32 -1.60 4.29 -4.47
C SER A 32 -1.71 2.85 -4.95
N GLY A 33 -2.54 2.07 -4.27
CA GLY A 33 -2.76 0.67 -4.62
C GLY A 33 -4.08 0.12 -4.12
N ARG A 34 -4.35 -1.12 -4.53
CA ARG A 34 -5.63 -1.80 -4.31
C ARG A 34 -5.45 -3.20 -3.75
N ILE A 35 -6.27 -3.54 -2.75
CA ILE A 35 -6.38 -4.88 -2.15
C ILE A 35 -7.85 -5.30 -2.18
N GLY A 36 -8.22 -6.15 -3.14
CA GLY A 36 -9.62 -6.48 -3.41
C GLY A 36 -10.42 -5.23 -3.79
N ASN A 37 -11.38 -4.83 -2.95
CA ASN A 37 -12.22 -3.65 -3.17
C ASN A 37 -11.75 -2.40 -2.41
N ARG A 38 -10.62 -2.47 -1.69
CA ARG A 38 -10.05 -1.36 -0.92
C ARG A 38 -8.95 -0.70 -1.71
N GLU A 39 -8.95 0.63 -1.79
CA GLU A 39 -7.95 1.43 -2.49
C GLU A 39 -7.50 2.59 -1.59
N GLY A 40 -6.22 2.92 -1.65
CA GLY A 40 -5.67 4.09 -0.96
C GLY A 40 -4.15 4.12 -1.00
N LEU A 41 -3.60 5.04 -0.20
CA LEU A 41 -2.17 5.28 -0.08
C LEU A 41 -1.50 4.28 0.87
N PHE A 42 -0.26 3.96 0.57
CA PHE A 42 0.58 3.13 1.42
C PHE A 42 2.07 3.42 1.21
N PRO A 43 2.93 3.13 2.20
CA PRO A 43 4.37 3.32 2.07
C PRO A 43 4.99 2.29 1.12
N GLY A 44 5.53 2.74 -0.01
CA GLY A 44 6.12 1.87 -1.04
C GLY A 44 7.32 1.05 -0.56
N ASN A 45 8.01 1.49 0.50
CA ASN A 45 9.14 0.78 1.08
C ASN A 45 8.75 -0.40 2.01
N TYR A 46 7.46 -0.66 2.21
CA TYR A 46 6.97 -1.79 3.02
C TYR A 46 6.63 -3.03 2.16
N VAL A 47 6.59 -2.83 0.84
CA VAL A 47 6.27 -3.85 -0.16
C VAL A 47 7.50 -4.20 -1.00
N GLU A 48 7.43 -5.35 -1.65
CA GLU A 48 8.42 -5.79 -2.64
C GLU A 48 7.67 -6.08 -3.94
N LYS A 49 8.23 -5.66 -5.08
CA LYS A 49 7.68 -5.98 -6.39
C LYS A 49 8.09 -7.40 -6.76
N ILE A 50 7.11 -8.20 -7.21
CA ILE A 50 7.32 -9.56 -7.72
C ILE A 50 7.35 -9.58 -9.25
#